data_AF-I8IC91-F1
#
_entry.id   AF-I8IC91-F1
#
_cell.length_a   1.000
_cell.length_b   1.000
_cell.length_c   1.000
_cell.angle_alpha   90.00
_cell.angle_beta   90.00
_cell.angle_gamma   90.00
#
_symmetry.space_group_name_H-M   'P 1'
#
loop_
_entity.id
_entity.type
_entity.pdbx_description
1 polymer ?
#
loop_
_entity_poly.entity_id
_entity_poly.type
_entity_poly.pdbx_seq_one_letter_code
_entity_poly.pdbx_strand_id
1 'polypeptide(L)'
;MAFNGRDQDLRSSPATDNIPLNDLESGINRDSQETTKWTNITDFTPSHILSDPSSRAHALTNNWKACLESFLDRLAIAITPSYLQHLVGGQPPESSKLHAIAALDGLRGWACLLVFNFHFLFTYTWKVAVGWGFSHGNYNLFQLPILHMLVSGHIMVAIFFVISGYVLSYKPLKMIRSRSWEQTFTVLASSTFRRGLRLYIPSVIGILIVMLAVRLGVYDYSQRVLHEGHTIQGTNEQHPPIMKSFHKQFWDWYSTVVHLMNPWDWALYYNYYNPHLWTIPVEFRCSIVLFLTILATSRLTTVIRMSLVSTLVWFCMRWGRWDVVLFLSGMLMAEADLINGTWERPTEGEKPWSVRFPTKYHPFGLSNRKLWIALFIVGLYFGSAPNTGYRWTPFYMWTWSITPKTYPEPHRFPQTIGAVLIVFSINHSKDIQKLFTNPISQYLGKISFAFYIVHGPILHSLGYSLMPNIWAVIGKASDFQYCLGFLIGWLICLPLCLWAGDIYWRAVDIPSVKFARWVEDKVIVKATGKENGSANSRRE
;
A
#
# COMPACT_ATOMS: atom_id res chain seq x y z
N MET A 1 -41.62 27.98 41.91
CA MET A 1 -41.18 28.76 40.73
C MET A 1 -39.65 28.71 40.73
N ALA A 2 -38.98 27.68 40.20
CA ALA A 2 -38.87 27.26 38.80
C ALA A 2 -38.47 28.44 37.89
N PHE A 3 -37.20 28.53 37.48
CA PHE A 3 -36.80 28.24 36.10
C PHE A 3 -35.29 27.93 36.00
N ASN A 4 -35.03 26.80 35.34
CA ASN A 4 -33.75 26.18 34.99
C ASN A 4 -33.22 26.82 33.70
N GLY A 5 -31.92 27.09 33.61
CA GLY A 5 -31.21 27.35 32.35
C GLY A 5 -30.07 26.34 32.20
N ARG A 6 -30.32 25.25 31.47
CA ARG A 6 -29.29 24.27 31.07
C ARG A 6 -28.80 24.66 29.68
N ASP A 7 -27.52 24.99 29.55
CA ASP A 7 -26.82 24.94 28.27
C ASP A 7 -26.53 23.47 27.94
N GLN A 8 -27.06 23.01 26.80
CA GLN A 8 -26.81 21.69 26.26
C GLN A 8 -25.50 21.71 25.45
N ASP A 9 -24.47 21.04 25.97
CA ASP A 9 -23.33 20.58 25.19
C ASP A 9 -23.79 19.57 24.13
N LEU A 10 -23.94 20.03 22.89
CA LEU A 10 -24.09 19.18 21.71
C LEU A 10 -22.76 18.48 21.41
N ARG A 11 -22.51 17.34 22.08
CA ARG A 11 -21.49 16.38 21.67
C ARG A 11 -21.94 15.69 20.38
N SER A 12 -21.44 16.17 19.24
CA SER A 12 -21.50 15.44 17.97
C SER A 12 -20.63 14.18 18.05
N SER A 13 -21.25 13.00 17.96
CA SER A 13 -20.55 11.72 17.77
C SER A 13 -19.78 11.72 16.43
N PRO A 14 -18.53 11.23 16.37
CA PRO A 14 -17.83 11.10 15.09
C PRO A 14 -18.40 9.92 14.29
N ALA A 15 -18.72 10.17 13.03
CA ALA A 15 -19.16 9.17 12.06
C ALA A 15 -18.03 8.18 11.73
N THR A 16 -18.40 6.92 11.51
CA THR A 16 -17.54 5.73 11.41
C THR A 16 -16.73 5.58 10.12
N ASP A 17 -16.62 6.62 9.29
CA ASP A 17 -15.98 6.54 7.96
C ASP A 17 -14.61 7.22 7.84
N ASN A 18 -14.09 7.79 8.93
CA ASN A 18 -12.80 8.49 8.96
C ASN A 18 -11.73 7.76 9.77
N ILE A 19 -11.28 6.61 9.27
CA ILE A 19 -10.21 5.85 9.91
C ILE A 19 -8.96 5.89 9.01
N PRO A 20 -7.90 6.65 9.36
CA PRO A 20 -6.58 6.56 8.73
C PRO A 20 -6.06 5.11 8.69
N LEU A 21 -5.16 4.75 7.76
CA LEU A 21 -4.63 3.38 7.67
C LEU A 21 -4.02 2.89 9.00
N ASN A 22 -3.41 3.80 9.76
CA ASN A 22 -2.85 3.53 11.08
C ASN A 22 -3.93 3.35 12.16
N ASP A 23 -5.11 3.97 12.01
CA ASP A 23 -6.29 3.71 12.86
C ASP A 23 -7.12 2.51 12.37
N LEU A 24 -6.91 2.05 11.13
CA LEU A 24 -7.37 0.74 10.66
C LEU A 24 -6.59 -0.39 11.37
N GLU A 25 -5.42 -0.07 11.91
CA GLU A 25 -4.54 -0.92 12.73
C GLU A 25 -4.59 -0.59 14.23
N SER A 26 -5.11 0.60 14.60
CA SER A 26 -5.34 1.04 15.96
C SER A 26 -6.74 0.62 16.44
N GLY A 27 -6.83 -0.55 17.09
CA GLY A 27 -8.02 -0.92 17.85
C GLY A 27 -8.25 0.05 19.01
N ILE A 28 -9.32 0.86 18.91
CA ILE A 28 -9.95 1.53 20.05
C ILE A 28 -11.27 0.81 20.29
N ASN A 29 -11.42 0.21 21.47
CA ASN A 29 -12.69 -0.28 21.98
C ASN A 29 -13.67 0.89 22.10
N ARG A 30 -14.80 0.83 21.40
CA ARG A 30 -15.98 1.62 21.76
C ARG A 30 -17.21 0.72 21.74
N ASP A 31 -17.86 0.68 22.89
CA ASP A 31 -19.09 -0.05 23.17
C ASP A 31 -20.21 0.35 22.21
N SER A 32 -20.95 -0.67 21.79
CA SER A 32 -22.12 -0.60 20.95
C SER A 32 -23.25 0.18 21.63
N GLN A 33 -23.64 1.31 21.03
CA GLN A 33 -25.01 1.83 21.17
C GLN A 33 -25.71 1.69 19.82
N GLU A 34 -26.78 0.89 19.82
CA GLU A 34 -27.72 0.75 18.72
C GLU A 34 -28.40 2.09 18.44
N THR A 35 -28.21 2.63 17.24
CA THR A 35 -29.14 3.60 16.66
C THR A 35 -29.47 3.15 15.25
N THR A 36 -30.71 2.70 15.08
CA THR A 36 -31.34 2.30 13.82
C THR A 36 -31.37 3.47 12.83
N LYS A 37 -30.45 3.47 11.86
CA LYS A 37 -30.55 4.23 10.61
C LYS A 37 -30.09 3.37 9.44
N TRP A 38 -31.07 2.95 8.65
CA TRP A 38 -30.97 2.14 7.43
C TRP A 38 -29.96 2.71 6.44
N THR A 39 -28.81 2.05 6.29
CA THR A 39 -27.72 2.50 5.40
C THR A 39 -26.86 1.37 4.79
N ASN A 40 -27.14 0.07 4.99
CA ASN A 40 -26.24 -1.01 4.53
C ASN A 40 -26.93 -2.15 3.75
N ILE A 41 -26.18 -2.72 2.79
CA ILE A 41 -26.52 -3.85 1.87
C ILE A 41 -26.78 -5.19 2.60
N THR A 42 -26.70 -5.23 3.93
CA THR A 42 -26.89 -6.43 4.76
C THR A 42 -28.35 -6.85 4.98
N ASP A 43 -29.32 -6.05 4.52
CA ASP A 43 -30.75 -6.39 4.61
C ASP A 43 -31.20 -7.47 3.60
N PHE A 44 -30.30 -7.95 2.75
CA PHE A 44 -30.51 -9.11 1.88
C PHE A 44 -30.28 -10.42 2.65
N THR A 45 -31.16 -10.74 3.60
CA THR A 45 -31.29 -12.10 4.13
C THR A 45 -32.48 -12.82 3.47
N PRO A 46 -32.35 -14.09 3.03
CA PRO A 46 -33.41 -14.83 2.33
C PRO A 46 -34.74 -14.93 3.10
N SER A 47 -34.72 -14.77 4.42
CA SER A 47 -35.89 -14.80 5.30
C SER A 47 -36.81 -13.59 5.14
N HIS A 48 -36.31 -12.43 4.71
CA HIS A 48 -37.12 -11.23 4.43
C HIS A 48 -37.63 -11.16 2.98
N ILE A 49 -37.11 -12.01 2.10
CA ILE A 49 -37.48 -12.05 0.67
C ILE A 49 -38.76 -12.87 0.44
N LEU A 50 -39.07 -13.81 1.34
CA LEU A 50 -40.19 -14.74 1.19
C LEU A 50 -41.50 -14.28 1.84
N SER A 51 -41.51 -13.16 2.58
CA SER A 51 -42.68 -12.77 3.37
C SER A 51 -43.75 -11.99 2.61
N ASP A 52 -43.45 -11.41 1.43
CA ASP A 52 -44.49 -10.69 0.67
C ASP A 52 -44.14 -10.47 -0.83
N PRO A 53 -44.51 -11.39 -1.74
CA PRO A 53 -44.21 -11.27 -3.17
C PRO A 53 -45.10 -10.26 -3.91
N SER A 54 -46.30 -9.95 -3.39
CA SER A 54 -47.33 -9.20 -4.14
C SER A 54 -47.25 -7.68 -3.95
N SER A 55 -46.75 -7.21 -2.80
CA SER A 55 -46.64 -5.77 -2.52
C SER A 55 -45.48 -5.07 -3.24
N ARG A 56 -44.38 -5.78 -3.55
CA ARG A 56 -43.23 -5.20 -4.29
C ARG A 56 -43.41 -5.16 -5.80
N ALA A 57 -44.18 -6.08 -6.39
CA ALA A 57 -44.45 -6.09 -7.83
C ALA A 57 -45.26 -4.84 -8.27
N HIS A 58 -46.18 -4.36 -7.43
CA HIS A 58 -46.94 -3.13 -7.67
C HIS A 58 -46.16 -1.83 -7.35
N ALA A 59 -45.23 -1.87 -6.40
CA ALA A 59 -44.37 -0.71 -6.10
C ALA A 59 -43.27 -0.48 -7.16
N LEU A 60 -42.73 -1.56 -7.74
CA LEU A 60 -41.73 -1.48 -8.82
C LEU A 60 -42.32 -0.99 -10.15
N THR A 61 -43.60 -1.24 -10.42
CA THR A 61 -44.24 -0.85 -11.70
C THR A 61 -44.57 0.64 -11.78
N ASN A 62 -44.88 1.31 -10.66
CA ASN A 62 -45.26 2.74 -10.66
C ASN A 62 -44.10 3.72 -10.39
N ASN A 63 -42.99 3.28 -9.76
CA ASN A 63 -41.85 4.16 -9.40
C ASN A 63 -40.51 3.73 -10.02
N TRP A 64 -40.52 2.92 -11.08
CA TRP A 64 -39.28 2.46 -11.73
C TRP A 64 -38.38 3.62 -12.19
N LYS A 65 -38.97 4.75 -12.63
CA LYS A 65 -38.22 5.95 -13.01
C LYS A 65 -37.49 6.58 -11.83
N ALA A 66 -38.16 6.76 -10.69
CA ALA A 66 -37.52 7.30 -9.48
C ALA A 66 -36.46 6.33 -8.90
N CYS A 67 -36.69 5.03 -9.01
CA CYS A 67 -35.70 4.00 -8.66
C CYS A 67 -34.49 4.05 -9.60
N LEU A 68 -34.73 4.21 -10.90
CA LEU A 68 -33.68 4.34 -11.91
C LEU A 68 -32.89 5.64 -11.75
N GLU A 69 -33.56 6.77 -11.51
CA GLU A 69 -32.92 8.06 -11.22
C GLU A 69 -32.07 7.98 -9.96
N SER A 70 -32.59 7.43 -8.86
CA SER A 70 -31.80 7.23 -7.64
C SER A 70 -30.63 6.27 -7.84
N PHE A 71 -30.80 5.23 -8.67
CA PHE A 71 -29.73 4.32 -9.04
C PHE A 71 -28.66 5.02 -9.89
N LEU A 72 -29.07 5.80 -10.89
CA LEU A 72 -28.17 6.56 -11.77
C LEU A 72 -27.42 7.66 -11.01
N ASP A 73 -28.07 8.36 -10.06
CA ASP A 73 -27.43 9.35 -9.20
C ASP A 73 -26.38 8.70 -8.30
N ARG A 74 -26.72 7.57 -7.67
CA ARG A 74 -25.76 6.80 -6.86
C ARG A 74 -24.61 6.27 -7.70
N LEU A 75 -24.90 5.82 -8.92
CA LEU A 75 -23.90 5.35 -9.87
C LEU A 75 -22.99 6.50 -10.33
N ALA A 76 -23.56 7.68 -10.63
CA ALA A 76 -22.82 8.87 -11.00
C ALA A 76 -21.89 9.33 -9.86
N ILE A 77 -22.38 9.35 -8.61
CA ILE A 77 -21.56 9.63 -7.44
C ILE A 77 -20.46 8.57 -7.26
N ALA A 78 -20.77 7.28 -7.44
CA ALA A 78 -19.81 6.19 -7.29
C ALA A 78 -18.72 6.18 -8.37
N ILE A 79 -19.05 6.61 -9.59
CA ILE A 79 -18.12 6.72 -10.72
C ILE A 79 -17.28 8.00 -10.61
N THR A 80 -17.82 9.06 -10.01
CA THR A 80 -17.11 10.34 -9.86
C THR A 80 -15.91 10.16 -8.92
N PRO A 81 -14.69 10.62 -9.32
CA PRO A 81 -13.53 10.59 -8.44
C PRO A 81 -13.81 11.25 -7.10
N SER A 82 -13.32 10.67 -6.00
CA SER A 82 -13.62 11.13 -4.63
C SER A 82 -13.36 12.63 -4.41
N TYR A 83 -12.35 13.22 -5.05
CA TYR A 83 -12.07 14.65 -4.96
C TYR A 83 -13.09 15.54 -5.71
N LEU A 84 -13.83 15.00 -6.67
CA LEU A 84 -14.89 15.70 -7.43
C LEU A 84 -16.30 15.36 -6.96
N GLN A 85 -16.47 14.40 -6.05
CA GLN A 85 -17.80 13.97 -5.59
C GLN A 85 -18.64 15.13 -5.03
N HIS A 86 -18.00 16.11 -4.40
CA HIS A 86 -18.67 17.31 -3.89
C HIS A 86 -19.36 18.16 -4.96
N LEU A 87 -18.93 18.06 -6.23
CA LEU A 87 -19.54 18.77 -7.37
C LEU A 87 -20.80 18.06 -7.90
N VAL A 88 -20.97 16.77 -7.59
CA VAL A 88 -22.08 15.92 -8.08
C VAL A 88 -23.06 15.57 -6.95
N GLY A 89 -23.08 16.37 -5.88
CA GLY A 89 -23.98 16.17 -4.72
C GLY A 89 -23.50 15.13 -3.69
N GLY A 90 -22.27 14.62 -3.81
CA GLY A 90 -21.63 13.82 -2.78
C GLY A 90 -21.14 14.67 -1.60
N GLN A 91 -20.85 14.03 -0.46
CA GLN A 91 -20.31 14.74 0.70
C GLN A 91 -18.93 15.35 0.38
N PRO A 92 -18.64 16.59 0.84
CA PRO A 92 -17.33 17.19 0.64
C PRO A 92 -16.25 16.37 1.36
N PRO A 93 -15.05 16.24 0.78
CA PRO A 93 -13.95 15.54 1.44
C PRO A 93 -13.59 16.28 2.74
N GLU A 94 -13.85 15.65 3.89
CA GLU A 94 -13.46 16.21 5.18
C GLU A 94 -11.93 16.32 5.28
N SER A 95 -11.46 17.43 5.85
CA SER A 95 -10.03 17.66 6.09
C SER A 95 -9.51 16.66 7.14
N SER A 96 -8.91 15.55 6.70
CA SER A 96 -8.28 14.61 7.61
C SER A 96 -7.09 15.28 8.32
N LYS A 97 -7.11 15.33 9.66
CA LYS A 97 -5.98 15.82 10.45
C LYS A 97 -4.74 15.00 10.11
N LEU A 98 -3.64 15.66 9.74
CA LEU A 98 -2.37 14.99 9.49
C LEU A 98 -1.89 14.30 10.78
N HIS A 99 -1.82 12.97 10.74
CA HIS A 99 -1.24 12.18 11.82
C HIS A 99 0.29 12.17 11.70
N ALA A 100 1.00 11.77 12.76
CA ALA A 100 2.46 11.89 12.84
C ALA A 100 3.20 11.23 11.66
N ILE A 101 2.67 10.13 11.12
CA ILE A 101 3.30 9.32 10.07
C ILE A 101 2.77 9.66 8.66
N ALA A 102 2.01 10.76 8.50
CA ALA A 102 1.37 11.13 7.23
C ALA A 102 2.35 11.31 6.05
N ALA A 103 3.60 11.65 6.31
CA ALA A 103 4.63 11.73 5.28
C ALA A 103 4.94 10.37 4.64
N LEU A 104 4.88 9.27 5.40
CA LEU A 104 5.08 7.92 4.85
C LEU A 104 3.90 7.47 3.98
N ASP A 105 2.68 7.88 4.31
CA ASP A 105 1.52 7.68 3.44
C ASP A 105 1.67 8.42 2.11
N GLY A 106 2.15 9.66 2.14
CA GLY A 106 2.43 10.42 0.93
C GLY A 106 3.55 9.81 0.08
N LEU A 107 4.63 9.36 0.73
CA LEU A 107 5.74 8.66 0.07
C LEU A 107 5.26 7.38 -0.63
N ARG A 108 4.40 6.61 0.04
CA ARG A 108 3.76 5.40 -0.49
C ARG A 108 2.94 5.71 -1.76
N GLY A 109 2.19 6.82 -1.76
CA GLY A 109 1.45 7.30 -2.93
C GLY A 109 2.35 7.65 -4.13
N TRP A 110 3.43 8.41 -3.89
CA TRP A 110 4.40 8.72 -4.93
C TRP A 110 5.11 7.48 -5.45
N ALA A 111 5.47 6.54 -4.57
CA ALA A 111 6.08 5.28 -4.98
C ALA A 111 5.17 4.50 -5.95
N CYS A 112 3.85 4.48 -5.73
CA CYS A 112 2.91 3.83 -6.67
C CYS A 112 2.89 4.54 -8.03
N LEU A 113 2.91 5.88 -8.04
CA LEU A 113 2.95 6.65 -9.30
C LEU A 113 4.23 6.36 -10.08
N LEU A 114 5.37 6.25 -9.41
CA LEU A 114 6.64 5.92 -10.05
C LEU A 114 6.70 4.47 -10.53
N VAL A 115 6.05 3.52 -9.83
CA VAL A 115 5.84 2.14 -10.31
C VAL A 115 4.99 2.13 -11.59
N PHE A 116 3.90 2.91 -11.63
CA PHE A 116 3.10 3.06 -12.84
C PHE A 116 3.94 3.61 -14.00
N ASN A 117 4.71 4.68 -13.78
CA ASN A 117 5.57 5.25 -14.81
C ASN A 117 6.60 4.24 -15.32
N PHE A 118 7.17 3.43 -14.42
CA PHE A 118 8.07 2.35 -14.79
C PHE A 118 7.37 1.33 -15.69
N HIS A 119 6.23 0.74 -15.30
CA HIS A 119 5.55 -0.27 -16.10
C HIS A 119 4.99 0.28 -17.43
N PHE A 120 4.53 1.53 -17.43
CA PHE A 120 4.12 2.22 -18.66
C PHE A 120 5.29 2.32 -19.64
N LEU A 121 6.46 2.80 -19.20
CA LEU A 121 7.62 3.01 -20.07
C LEU A 121 8.36 1.72 -20.42
N PHE A 122 8.50 0.80 -19.47
CA PHE A 122 9.31 -0.42 -19.58
C PHE A 122 8.82 -1.38 -20.67
N THR A 123 7.53 -1.35 -20.98
CA THR A 123 6.95 -2.10 -22.12
C THR A 123 7.51 -1.62 -23.45
N TYR A 124 7.73 -0.31 -23.59
CA TYR A 124 8.04 0.30 -24.87
C TYR A 124 9.50 0.72 -25.01
N THR A 125 10.28 0.78 -23.93
CA THR A 125 11.70 1.11 -24.01
C THR A 125 12.53 0.40 -22.94
N TRP A 126 13.67 -0.17 -23.35
CA TRP A 126 14.67 -0.71 -22.43
C TRP A 126 15.47 0.39 -21.69
N LYS A 127 15.34 1.66 -22.10
CA LYS A 127 16.10 2.78 -21.53
C LYS A 127 15.87 2.98 -20.03
N VAL A 128 14.73 2.53 -19.50
CA VAL A 128 14.42 2.57 -18.06
C VAL A 128 15.23 1.56 -17.24
N ALA A 129 15.74 0.48 -17.85
CA ALA A 129 16.48 -0.56 -17.15
C ALA A 129 18.00 -0.26 -17.06
N VAL A 130 18.53 0.54 -17.99
CA VAL A 130 19.95 0.87 -18.10
C VAL A 130 20.26 2.27 -17.56
N GLY A 131 21.46 2.46 -17.04
CA GLY A 131 21.92 3.75 -16.52
C GLY A 131 22.71 4.56 -17.53
N TRP A 132 22.98 5.82 -17.19
CA TRP A 132 23.73 6.76 -18.03
C TRP A 132 25.12 6.23 -18.39
N GLY A 133 25.47 6.30 -19.68
CA GLY A 133 26.79 5.88 -20.17
C GLY A 133 26.99 4.36 -20.27
N PHE A 134 25.93 3.56 -20.10
CA PHE A 134 25.99 2.11 -20.32
C PHE A 134 26.32 1.78 -21.78
N SER A 135 27.30 0.90 -21.99
CA SER A 135 27.78 0.46 -23.31
C SER A 135 28.28 1.59 -24.22
N HIS A 136 28.91 2.63 -23.65
CA HIS A 136 29.38 3.81 -24.39
C HIS A 136 28.27 4.56 -25.18
N GLY A 137 27.01 4.40 -24.74
CA GLY A 137 25.83 5.07 -25.27
C GLY A 137 24.86 5.45 -24.15
N ASN A 138 23.61 5.79 -24.50
CA ASN A 138 22.54 6.11 -23.53
C ASN A 138 22.84 7.33 -22.64
N TYR A 139 23.00 8.49 -23.27
CA TYR A 139 23.30 9.77 -22.60
C TYR A 139 22.05 10.62 -22.30
N ASN A 140 20.91 9.99 -22.01
CA ASN A 140 19.68 10.75 -21.72
C ASN A 140 19.69 11.28 -20.29
N LEU A 141 19.09 12.47 -20.09
CA LEU A 141 19.04 13.14 -18.78
C LEU A 141 18.37 12.27 -17.70
N PHE A 142 17.29 11.56 -18.04
CA PHE A 142 16.56 10.70 -17.12
C PHE A 142 17.33 9.45 -16.67
N GLN A 143 18.47 9.14 -17.27
CA GLN A 143 19.31 7.99 -16.89
C GLN A 143 20.43 8.38 -15.92
N LEU A 144 20.58 9.68 -15.62
CA LEU A 144 21.54 10.17 -14.63
C LEU A 144 21.21 9.63 -13.23
N PRO A 145 22.23 9.48 -12.36
CA PRO A 145 22.00 9.21 -10.94
C PRO A 145 20.98 10.19 -10.35
N ILE A 146 20.18 9.73 -9.39
CA ILE A 146 19.04 10.45 -8.78
C ILE A 146 17.83 10.56 -9.71
N LEU A 147 18.00 11.05 -10.94
CA LEU A 147 16.89 11.20 -11.89
C LEU A 147 16.35 9.86 -12.38
N HIS A 148 17.22 8.86 -12.53
CA HIS A 148 16.85 7.49 -12.89
C HIS A 148 15.84 6.86 -11.92
N MET A 149 15.85 7.27 -10.64
CA MET A 149 14.88 6.81 -9.66
C MET A 149 13.43 7.13 -10.06
N LEU A 150 13.19 8.23 -10.78
CA LEU A 150 11.84 8.62 -11.23
C LEU A 150 11.25 7.65 -12.26
N VAL A 151 12.09 6.83 -12.87
CA VAL A 151 11.70 5.83 -13.87
C VAL A 151 12.07 4.41 -13.44
N SER A 152 12.45 4.18 -12.18
CA SER A 152 12.85 2.87 -11.67
C SER A 152 11.80 2.31 -10.70
N GLY A 153 11.13 1.22 -11.09
CA GLY A 153 10.09 0.59 -10.27
C GLY A 153 10.63 -0.27 -9.12
N HIS A 154 11.81 -0.88 -9.26
CA HIS A 154 12.33 -1.87 -8.29
C HIS A 154 12.65 -1.23 -6.92
N ILE A 155 13.24 -0.04 -6.93
CA ILE A 155 13.49 0.74 -5.71
C ILE A 155 12.20 1.18 -5.02
N MET A 156 11.14 1.47 -5.78
CA MET A 156 9.84 1.85 -5.21
C MET A 156 9.23 0.69 -4.43
N VAL A 157 9.29 -0.53 -4.96
CA VAL A 157 8.92 -1.77 -4.23
C VAL A 157 9.74 -1.91 -2.94
N ALA A 158 11.04 -1.62 -2.99
CA ALA A 158 11.87 -1.65 -1.79
C ALA A 158 11.42 -0.61 -0.73
N ILE A 159 11.04 0.59 -1.15
CA ILE A 159 10.48 1.63 -0.27
C ILE A 159 9.17 1.15 0.37
N PHE A 160 8.25 0.52 -0.39
CA PHE A 160 7.04 -0.07 0.18
C PHE A 160 7.35 -1.04 1.30
N PHE A 161 8.30 -1.94 1.11
CA PHE A 161 8.64 -2.97 2.10
C PHE A 161 9.24 -2.38 3.38
N VAL A 162 10.06 -1.32 3.28
CA VAL A 162 10.56 -0.61 4.48
C VAL A 162 9.41 0.06 5.22
N ILE A 163 8.50 0.74 4.51
CA ILE A 163 7.33 1.37 5.11
C ILE A 163 6.44 0.33 5.79
N SER A 164 6.16 -0.80 5.13
CA SER A 164 5.38 -1.90 5.72
C SER A 164 6.03 -2.44 6.99
N GLY A 165 7.34 -2.68 6.99
CA GLY A 165 8.07 -3.11 8.18
C GLY A 165 8.00 -2.09 9.32
N TYR A 166 8.13 -0.80 9.00
CA TYR A 166 8.04 0.29 9.96
C TYR A 166 6.65 0.41 10.59
N VAL A 167 5.59 0.49 9.77
CA VAL A 167 4.20 0.68 10.24
C VAL A 167 3.73 -0.50 11.08
N LEU A 168 3.98 -1.73 10.61
CA LEU A 168 3.55 -2.96 11.29
C LEU A 168 4.25 -3.18 12.64
N SER A 169 5.46 -2.68 12.81
CA SER A 169 6.26 -2.85 14.03
C SER A 169 6.04 -1.72 15.05
N TYR A 170 5.67 -0.51 14.61
CA TYR A 170 5.59 0.68 15.46
C TYR A 170 4.68 0.49 16.68
N LYS A 171 3.44 0.04 16.47
CA LYS A 171 2.45 -0.13 17.56
C LYS A 171 2.83 -1.24 18.54
N PRO A 172 3.18 -2.47 18.11
CA PRO A 172 3.69 -3.51 19.02
C PRO A 172 4.93 -3.06 19.82
N LEU A 173 5.91 -2.40 19.17
CA LEU A 173 7.11 -1.91 19.85
C LEU A 173 6.80 -0.82 20.89
N LYS A 174 5.83 0.06 20.60
CA LYS A 174 5.36 1.05 21.57
C LYS A 174 4.78 0.40 22.84
N MET A 175 3.98 -0.66 22.69
CA MET A 175 3.43 -1.41 23.84
C MET A 175 4.47 -2.22 24.60
N ILE A 176 5.48 -2.77 23.91
CA ILE A 176 6.64 -3.41 24.52
C ILE A 176 7.38 -2.40 25.44
N ARG A 177 7.54 -1.16 24.98
CA ARG A 177 8.18 -0.09 25.77
C ARG A 177 7.34 0.35 26.96
N SER A 178 6.01 0.38 26.83
CA SER A 178 5.09 0.63 27.95
C SER A 178 4.94 -0.56 28.90
N ARG A 179 5.67 -1.66 28.68
CA ARG A 179 5.60 -2.93 29.44
C ARG A 179 4.20 -3.58 29.43
N SER A 180 3.40 -3.28 28.42
CA SER A 180 2.03 -3.83 28.23
C SER A 180 2.09 -5.11 27.40
N TRP A 181 2.67 -6.17 27.97
CA TRP A 181 3.00 -7.42 27.25
C TRP A 181 1.77 -8.17 26.74
N GLU A 182 0.75 -8.33 27.57
CA GLU A 182 -0.49 -9.01 27.19
C GLU A 182 -1.17 -8.31 26.01
N GLN A 183 -1.29 -6.99 26.07
CA GLN A 183 -1.83 -6.18 24.98
C GLN A 183 -0.98 -6.29 23.71
N THR A 184 0.35 -6.37 23.85
CA THR A 184 1.25 -6.60 22.71
C THR A 184 0.92 -7.92 22.01
N PHE A 185 0.76 -9.01 22.77
CA PHE A 185 0.43 -10.32 22.20
C PHE A 185 -0.96 -10.34 21.56
N THR A 186 -1.95 -9.70 22.18
CA THR A 186 -3.28 -9.54 21.57
C THR A 186 -3.21 -8.78 20.25
N VAL A 187 -2.48 -7.67 20.21
CA VAL A 187 -2.32 -6.86 18.99
C VAL A 187 -1.56 -7.62 17.92
N LEU A 188 -0.55 -8.39 18.29
CA LEU A 188 0.24 -9.16 17.34
C LEU A 188 -0.58 -10.31 16.72
N ALA A 189 -1.33 -11.04 17.54
CA ALA A 189 -2.24 -12.10 17.07
C ALA A 189 -3.31 -11.52 16.12
N SER A 190 -3.94 -10.42 16.53
CA SER A 190 -4.92 -9.66 15.78
C SER A 190 -4.39 -9.17 14.43
N SER A 191 -3.19 -8.58 14.43
CA SER A 191 -2.52 -8.09 13.21
C SER A 191 -2.16 -9.23 12.27
N THR A 192 -1.63 -10.33 12.82
CA THR A 192 -1.25 -11.53 12.05
C THR A 192 -2.46 -12.15 11.34
N PHE A 193 -3.58 -12.33 12.06
CA PHE A 193 -4.81 -12.92 11.50
C PHE A 193 -5.38 -12.08 10.36
N ARG A 194 -5.56 -10.77 10.58
CA ARG A 194 -6.14 -9.88 9.56
C ARG A 194 -5.21 -9.64 8.36
N ARG A 195 -3.89 -9.72 8.53
CA ARG A 195 -2.91 -9.36 7.48
C ARG A 195 -3.14 -10.19 6.22
N GLY A 196 -3.34 -11.50 6.35
CA GLY A 196 -3.62 -12.38 5.22
C GLY A 196 -4.89 -11.96 4.47
N LEU A 197 -5.99 -11.76 5.19
CA LEU A 197 -7.27 -11.36 4.60
C LEU A 197 -7.17 -10.02 3.87
N ARG A 198 -6.54 -9.01 4.49
CA ARG A 198 -6.41 -7.66 3.92
C ARG A 198 -5.58 -7.63 2.64
N LEU A 199 -4.55 -8.47 2.54
CA LEU A 199 -3.67 -8.52 1.38
C LEU A 199 -4.28 -9.37 0.24
N TYR A 200 -4.77 -10.56 0.57
CA TYR A 200 -5.22 -11.52 -0.44
C TYR A 200 -6.64 -11.21 -0.97
N ILE A 201 -7.59 -10.74 -0.15
CA ILE A 201 -8.97 -10.52 -0.63
C ILE A 201 -9.02 -9.51 -1.79
N PRO A 202 -8.44 -8.30 -1.68
CA PRO A 202 -8.39 -7.38 -2.80
C PRO A 202 -7.67 -8.02 -3.99
N SER A 203 -6.49 -8.61 -3.78
CA SER A 203 -5.72 -9.26 -4.86
C SER A 203 -6.53 -10.30 -5.64
N VAL A 204 -7.27 -11.17 -4.93
CA VAL A 204 -8.15 -12.20 -5.52
C VAL A 204 -9.31 -11.59 -6.30
N ILE A 205 -9.94 -10.54 -5.77
CA ILE A 205 -11.01 -9.80 -6.48
C ILE A 205 -10.43 -9.12 -7.72
N GLY A 206 -9.22 -8.57 -7.64
CA GLY A 206 -8.51 -7.97 -8.78
C GLY A 206 -8.31 -8.98 -9.92
N ILE A 207 -7.72 -10.14 -9.64
CA ILE A 207 -7.52 -11.18 -10.67
C ILE A 207 -8.83 -11.78 -11.18
N LEU A 208 -9.89 -11.82 -10.36
CA LEU A 208 -11.22 -12.21 -10.81
C LEU A 208 -11.80 -11.21 -11.83
N ILE A 209 -11.67 -9.91 -11.56
CA ILE A 209 -12.08 -8.86 -12.51
C ILE A 209 -11.30 -8.98 -13.82
N VAL A 210 -9.99 -9.26 -13.76
CA VAL A 210 -9.19 -9.50 -14.97
C VAL A 210 -9.69 -10.73 -15.72
N MET A 211 -9.95 -11.85 -15.03
CA MET A 211 -10.48 -13.05 -15.67
C MET A 211 -11.80 -12.76 -16.40
N LEU A 212 -12.71 -12.02 -15.77
CA LEU A 212 -13.95 -11.60 -16.40
C LEU A 212 -13.70 -10.68 -17.61
N ALA A 213 -12.78 -9.71 -17.51
CA ALA A 213 -12.43 -8.82 -18.62
C ALA A 213 -11.84 -9.57 -19.82
N VAL A 214 -11.02 -10.59 -19.57
CA VAL A 214 -10.49 -11.49 -20.61
C VAL A 214 -11.64 -12.24 -21.30
N ARG A 215 -12.62 -12.74 -20.52
CA ARG A 215 -13.80 -13.42 -21.08
C ARG A 215 -14.73 -12.50 -21.88
N LEU A 216 -14.73 -11.20 -21.58
CA LEU A 216 -15.48 -10.17 -22.29
C LEU A 216 -14.76 -9.65 -23.56
N GLY A 217 -13.55 -10.15 -23.87
CA GLY A 217 -12.79 -9.77 -25.06
C GLY A 217 -12.01 -8.46 -24.93
N VAL A 218 -11.91 -7.88 -23.72
CA VAL A 218 -11.19 -6.61 -23.48
C VAL A 218 -9.69 -6.74 -23.78
N TYR A 219 -9.14 -7.95 -23.69
CA TYR A 219 -7.72 -8.26 -23.94
C TYR A 219 -7.44 -8.77 -25.37
N ASP A 220 -8.45 -8.93 -26.23
CA ASP A 220 -8.27 -9.57 -27.55
C ASP A 220 -7.36 -8.74 -28.46
N TYR A 221 -7.51 -7.42 -28.45
CA TYR A 221 -6.67 -6.53 -29.24
C TYR A 221 -5.26 -6.42 -28.67
N SER A 222 -5.11 -6.31 -27.34
CA SER A 222 -3.78 -6.25 -26.72
C SER A 222 -2.99 -7.54 -26.92
N GLN A 223 -3.63 -8.70 -26.85
CA GLN A 223 -3.06 -10.01 -27.21
C GLN A 223 -2.59 -10.06 -28.66
N ARG A 224 -3.33 -9.47 -29.61
CA ARG A 224 -2.88 -9.39 -31.01
C ARG A 224 -1.63 -8.55 -31.14
N VAL A 225 -1.60 -7.37 -30.54
CA VAL A 225 -0.43 -6.48 -30.52
C VAL A 225 0.78 -7.18 -29.90
N LEU A 226 0.54 -7.97 -28.84
CA LEU A 226 1.54 -8.79 -28.17
C LEU A 226 2.22 -9.77 -29.13
N HIS A 227 1.42 -10.50 -29.89
CA HIS A 227 1.88 -11.53 -30.83
C HIS A 227 2.55 -10.94 -32.07
N GLU A 228 2.06 -9.78 -32.55
CA GLU A 228 2.66 -9.07 -33.68
C GLU A 228 4.00 -8.41 -33.30
N GLY A 229 4.17 -7.99 -32.04
CA GLY A 229 5.47 -7.60 -31.47
C GLY A 229 6.10 -6.30 -32.02
N HIS A 230 5.57 -5.71 -33.09
CA HIS A 230 6.20 -4.56 -33.77
C HIS A 230 6.28 -3.26 -32.95
N THR A 231 5.47 -3.12 -31.89
CA THR A 231 5.42 -1.91 -31.05
C THR A 231 6.07 -2.10 -29.68
N ILE A 232 6.30 -3.33 -29.25
CA ILE A 232 6.87 -3.66 -27.93
C ILE A 232 8.39 -3.72 -28.11
N GLN A 233 9.04 -2.58 -27.89
CA GLN A 233 10.50 -2.49 -27.95
C GLN A 233 11.18 -2.70 -26.61
N GLY A 234 10.43 -2.78 -25.50
CA GLY A 234 10.95 -3.03 -24.15
C GLY A 234 10.69 -4.46 -23.70
N THR A 235 10.36 -4.66 -22.43
CA THR A 235 10.04 -5.99 -21.90
C THR A 235 8.58 -6.31 -22.13
N ASN A 236 8.34 -7.50 -22.67
CA ASN A 236 7.02 -8.03 -22.83
C ASN A 236 6.55 -8.73 -21.54
N GLU A 237 5.56 -8.16 -20.84
CA GLU A 237 5.02 -8.73 -19.61
C GLU A 237 3.98 -9.84 -19.90
N GLN A 238 3.85 -10.79 -18.97
CA GLN A 238 2.96 -11.93 -19.13
C GLN A 238 1.49 -11.48 -19.20
N HIS A 239 0.75 -11.96 -20.21
CA HIS A 239 -0.68 -11.71 -20.39
C HIS A 239 -1.52 -12.96 -20.12
N PRO A 240 -2.79 -12.80 -19.69
CA PRO A 240 -3.66 -13.93 -19.37
C PRO A 240 -4.00 -14.73 -20.63
N PRO A 241 -3.84 -16.06 -20.64
CA PRO A 241 -4.20 -16.87 -21.79
C PRO A 241 -5.73 -16.85 -22.01
N ILE A 242 -6.15 -16.64 -23.25
CA ILE A 242 -7.57 -16.71 -23.63
C ILE A 242 -7.94 -18.18 -23.85
N MET A 243 -8.70 -18.76 -22.92
CA MET A 243 -9.12 -20.16 -23.01
C MET A 243 -10.40 -20.32 -23.84
N LYS A 244 -10.64 -21.49 -24.43
CA LYS A 244 -11.84 -21.74 -25.26
C LYS A 244 -13.15 -21.76 -24.48
N SER A 245 -13.12 -22.13 -23.20
CA SER A 245 -14.32 -22.29 -22.36
C SER A 245 -14.17 -21.53 -21.05
N PHE A 246 -15.28 -20.97 -20.57
CA PHE A 246 -15.36 -20.30 -19.27
C PHE A 246 -14.91 -21.21 -18.14
N HIS A 247 -15.32 -22.49 -18.17
CA HIS A 247 -14.96 -23.44 -17.13
C HIS A 247 -13.44 -23.65 -17.03
N LYS A 248 -12.75 -23.72 -18.18
CA LYS A 248 -11.28 -23.83 -18.21
C LYS A 248 -10.63 -22.56 -17.67
N GLN A 249 -11.13 -21.38 -18.07
CA GLN A 249 -10.62 -20.10 -17.56
C GLN A 249 -10.81 -19.97 -16.04
N PHE A 250 -11.95 -20.43 -15.51
CA PHE A 250 -12.23 -20.40 -14.09
C PHE A 250 -11.25 -21.29 -13.30
N TRP A 251 -10.96 -22.50 -13.78
CA TRP A 251 -9.97 -23.38 -13.13
C TRP A 251 -8.55 -22.84 -13.22
N ASP A 252 -8.20 -22.17 -14.31
CA ASP A 252 -6.91 -21.49 -14.45
C ASP A 252 -6.76 -20.29 -13.49
N TRP A 253 -7.82 -19.50 -13.36
CA TRP A 253 -7.91 -18.46 -12.35
C TRP A 253 -7.80 -19.04 -10.93
N TYR A 254 -8.53 -20.11 -10.62
CA TYR A 254 -8.48 -20.78 -9.32
C TYR A 254 -7.07 -21.32 -9.02
N SER A 255 -6.44 -21.98 -9.99
CA SER A 255 -5.05 -22.44 -9.88
C SER A 255 -4.13 -21.25 -9.60
N THR A 256 -4.30 -20.13 -10.30
CA THR A 256 -3.53 -18.91 -10.08
C THR A 256 -3.68 -18.38 -8.64
N VAL A 257 -4.91 -18.35 -8.11
CA VAL A 257 -5.20 -17.96 -6.73
C VAL A 257 -4.47 -18.87 -5.75
N VAL A 258 -4.57 -20.19 -5.92
CA VAL A 258 -3.95 -21.17 -5.02
C VAL A 258 -2.43 -21.04 -5.00
N HIS A 259 -1.80 -20.86 -6.17
CA HIS A 259 -0.35 -20.65 -6.25
C HIS A 259 0.08 -19.31 -5.66
N LEU A 260 -0.71 -18.24 -5.88
CA LEU A 260 -0.45 -16.93 -5.27
C LEU A 260 -0.52 -17.00 -3.75
N MET A 261 -1.44 -17.79 -3.19
CA MET A 261 -1.61 -17.93 -1.74
C MET A 261 -0.66 -18.94 -1.10
N ASN A 262 0.23 -19.60 -1.85
CA ASN A 262 1.18 -20.57 -1.32
C ASN A 262 2.26 -19.89 -0.46
N PRO A 263 2.29 -20.08 0.87
CA PRO A 263 3.27 -19.43 1.73
C PRO A 263 4.64 -20.14 1.75
N TRP A 264 4.72 -21.35 1.18
CA TRP A 264 5.90 -22.23 1.31
C TRP A 264 6.92 -22.02 0.20
N ASP A 265 6.47 -21.59 -0.97
CA ASP A 265 7.37 -21.19 -2.04
C ASP A 265 7.95 -19.81 -1.72
N TRP A 266 9.27 -19.68 -1.74
CA TRP A 266 10.00 -18.42 -1.51
C TRP A 266 10.47 -17.75 -2.81
N ALA A 267 10.20 -18.37 -3.96
CA ALA A 267 10.45 -17.77 -5.26
C ALA A 267 9.50 -16.59 -5.54
N LEU A 268 9.88 -15.79 -6.54
CA LEU A 268 9.03 -14.73 -7.08
C LEU A 268 8.06 -15.35 -8.09
N TYR A 269 6.77 -15.32 -7.76
CA TYR A 269 5.72 -15.87 -8.61
C TYR A 269 5.01 -14.75 -9.38
N TYR A 270 5.32 -14.65 -10.67
CA TYR A 270 4.66 -13.75 -11.61
C TYR A 270 3.52 -14.50 -12.30
N ASN A 271 2.27 -14.14 -12.00
CA ASN A 271 1.10 -14.77 -12.60
C ASN A 271 0.69 -14.06 -13.90
N TYR A 272 -0.07 -14.76 -14.75
CA TYR A 272 -0.48 -14.24 -16.05
C TYR A 272 -1.60 -13.19 -16.00
N TYR A 273 -2.42 -13.14 -14.95
CA TYR A 273 -3.54 -12.18 -14.86
C TYR A 273 -3.08 -10.80 -14.41
N ASN A 274 -2.16 -10.76 -13.45
CA ASN A 274 -1.57 -9.53 -12.94
C ASN A 274 -0.18 -9.86 -12.35
N PRO A 275 0.88 -9.80 -13.15
CA PRO A 275 2.21 -10.22 -12.72
C PRO A 275 2.72 -9.41 -11.54
N HIS A 276 2.31 -8.14 -11.40
CA HIS A 276 2.73 -7.24 -10.31
C HIS A 276 2.28 -7.69 -8.91
N LEU A 277 1.29 -8.59 -8.81
CA LEU A 277 0.85 -9.16 -7.53
C LEU A 277 1.88 -10.11 -6.90
N TRP A 278 3.01 -10.39 -7.56
CA TRP A 278 4.13 -11.15 -6.97
C TRP A 278 4.61 -10.57 -5.63
N THR A 279 4.42 -9.26 -5.41
CA THR A 279 4.79 -8.59 -4.15
C THR A 279 3.91 -9.01 -2.98
N ILE A 280 2.65 -9.37 -3.21
CA ILE A 280 1.67 -9.67 -2.16
C ILE A 280 2.09 -10.88 -1.30
N PRO A 281 2.46 -12.02 -1.88
CA PRO A 281 2.96 -13.14 -1.08
C PRO A 281 4.28 -12.81 -0.40
N VAL A 282 5.16 -12.00 -1.02
CA VAL A 282 6.43 -11.55 -0.40
C VAL A 282 6.13 -10.72 0.84
N GLU A 283 5.21 -9.75 0.74
CA GLU A 283 4.80 -8.93 1.87
C GLU A 283 4.20 -9.75 2.99
N PHE A 284 3.36 -10.75 2.68
CA PHE A 284 2.79 -11.63 3.69
C PHE A 284 3.88 -12.43 4.41
N ARG A 285 4.77 -13.10 3.67
CA ARG A 285 5.90 -13.88 4.22
C ARG A 285 6.80 -13.02 5.11
N CYS A 286 7.17 -11.82 4.66
CA CYS A 286 7.99 -10.89 5.43
C CYS A 286 7.25 -10.35 6.67
N SER A 287 5.94 -10.15 6.59
CA SER A 287 5.12 -9.76 7.75
C SER A 287 5.14 -10.83 8.84
N ILE A 288 5.06 -12.12 8.47
CA ILE A 288 5.15 -13.23 9.43
C ILE A 288 6.53 -13.28 10.10
N VAL A 289 7.61 -13.15 9.33
CA VAL A 289 8.98 -13.08 9.88
C VAL A 289 9.12 -11.90 10.85
N LEU A 290 8.59 -10.73 10.47
CA LEU A 290 8.58 -9.54 11.32
C LEU A 290 7.82 -9.79 12.63
N PHE A 291 6.60 -10.33 12.57
CA PHE A 291 5.79 -10.60 13.75
C PHE A 291 6.45 -11.62 14.68
N LEU A 292 7.02 -12.69 14.14
CA LEU A 292 7.79 -13.67 14.92
C LEU A 292 9.02 -13.03 15.57
N THR A 293 9.72 -12.14 14.86
CA THR A 293 10.88 -11.42 15.40
C THR A 293 10.48 -10.49 16.54
N ILE A 294 9.37 -9.76 16.42
CA ILE A 294 8.83 -8.90 17.49
C ILE A 294 8.42 -9.76 18.69
N LEU A 295 7.75 -10.89 18.47
CA LEU A 295 7.34 -11.81 19.53
C LEU A 295 8.56 -12.35 20.29
N ALA A 296 9.55 -12.89 19.57
CA ALA A 296 10.76 -13.48 20.13
C ALA A 296 11.60 -12.44 20.90
N THR A 297 11.63 -11.20 20.42
CA THR A 297 12.42 -10.12 21.04
C THR A 297 11.64 -9.25 22.02
N SER A 298 10.35 -9.53 22.23
CA SER A 298 9.46 -8.72 23.06
C SER A 298 9.99 -8.57 24.49
N ARG A 299 10.46 -9.66 25.10
CA ARG A 299 10.94 -9.71 26.50
C ARG A 299 12.39 -9.28 26.68
N LEU A 300 13.11 -8.99 25.59
CA LEU A 300 14.51 -8.61 25.63
C LEU A 300 14.69 -7.13 25.96
N THR A 301 15.84 -6.78 26.53
CA THR A 301 16.23 -5.38 26.68
C THR A 301 16.41 -4.74 25.31
N THR A 302 16.13 -3.45 25.18
CA THR A 302 16.25 -2.69 23.92
C THR A 302 17.61 -2.85 23.25
N VAL A 303 18.70 -2.82 24.03
CA VAL A 303 20.06 -2.98 23.50
C VAL A 303 20.26 -4.37 22.89
N ILE A 304 19.84 -5.42 23.60
CA ILE A 304 19.96 -6.81 23.11
C ILE A 304 19.05 -7.02 21.89
N ARG A 305 17.81 -6.52 21.93
CA ARG A 305 16.88 -6.60 20.80
C ARG A 305 17.46 -5.92 19.56
N MET A 306 17.89 -4.68 19.66
CA MET A 306 18.47 -3.94 18.53
C MET A 306 19.71 -4.65 17.97
N SER A 307 20.58 -5.18 18.83
CA SER A 307 21.77 -5.94 18.42
C SER A 307 21.42 -7.24 17.70
N LEU A 308 20.48 -8.02 18.24
CA LEU A 308 20.03 -9.28 17.63
C LEU A 308 19.33 -9.04 16.29
N VAL A 309 18.43 -8.05 16.22
CA VAL A 309 17.74 -7.71 14.97
C VAL A 309 18.74 -7.18 13.93
N SER A 310 19.73 -6.38 14.34
CA SER A 310 20.80 -5.93 13.43
C SER A 310 21.66 -7.09 12.91
N THR A 311 21.95 -8.07 13.77
CA THR A 311 22.67 -9.30 13.38
C THR A 311 21.82 -10.13 12.41
N LEU A 312 20.51 -10.22 12.64
CA LEU A 312 19.59 -10.90 11.75
C LEU A 312 19.48 -10.19 10.38
N VAL A 313 19.42 -8.85 10.36
CA VAL A 313 19.47 -8.06 9.12
C VAL A 313 20.76 -8.35 8.35
N TRP A 314 21.91 -8.32 9.01
CA TRP A 314 23.19 -8.64 8.38
C TRP A 314 23.22 -10.06 7.82
N PHE A 315 22.70 -11.04 8.58
CA PHE A 315 22.59 -12.43 8.14
C PHE A 315 21.69 -12.57 6.90
N CYS A 316 20.49 -11.97 6.91
CA CYS A 316 19.57 -11.98 5.76
C CYS A 316 20.18 -11.30 4.53
N MET A 317 20.89 -10.19 4.73
CA MET A 317 21.61 -9.50 3.65
C MET A 317 22.69 -10.40 3.04
N ARG A 318 23.45 -11.14 3.85
CA ARG A 318 24.47 -12.08 3.36
C ARG A 318 23.91 -13.21 2.50
N TRP A 319 22.66 -13.62 2.76
CA TRP A 319 21.94 -14.64 2.02
C TRP A 319 21.05 -14.10 0.89
N GLY A 320 21.15 -12.82 0.55
CA GLY A 320 20.40 -12.25 -0.57
C GLY A 320 18.91 -12.05 -0.31
N ARG A 321 18.47 -12.10 0.97
CA ARG A 321 17.06 -11.91 1.38
C ARG A 321 16.73 -10.43 1.57
N TRP A 322 16.83 -9.69 0.47
CA TRP A 322 16.59 -8.25 0.41
C TRP A 322 15.21 -7.85 0.93
N ASP A 323 14.20 -8.70 0.69
CA ASP A 323 12.82 -8.54 1.13
C ASP A 323 12.70 -8.51 2.67
N VAL A 324 13.30 -9.49 3.34
CA VAL A 324 13.30 -9.57 4.81
C VAL A 324 14.14 -8.45 5.43
N VAL A 325 15.27 -8.11 4.80
CA VAL A 325 16.13 -7.01 5.23
C VAL A 325 15.37 -5.69 5.31
N LEU A 326 14.54 -5.37 4.31
CA LEU A 326 13.76 -4.12 4.29
C LEU A 326 12.73 -4.07 5.42
N PHE A 327 12.01 -5.17 5.66
CA PHE A 327 11.03 -5.26 6.76
C PHE A 327 11.68 -5.11 8.14
N LEU A 328 12.79 -5.82 8.38
CA LEU A 328 13.52 -5.73 9.65
C LEU A 328 14.23 -4.39 9.82
N SER A 329 14.70 -3.76 8.73
CA SER A 329 15.23 -2.40 8.78
C SER A 329 14.14 -1.40 9.19
N GLY A 330 12.92 -1.57 8.66
CA GLY A 330 11.75 -0.81 9.12
C GLY A 330 11.47 -0.98 10.62
N MET A 331 11.64 -2.20 11.17
CA MET A 331 11.55 -2.46 12.61
C MET A 331 12.60 -1.71 13.42
N LEU A 332 13.86 -1.75 13.00
CA LEU A 332 14.97 -1.03 13.65
C LEU A 332 14.72 0.48 13.64
N MET A 333 14.21 1.01 12.53
CA MET A 333 13.84 2.41 12.40
C MET A 333 12.69 2.80 13.33
N ALA A 334 11.63 1.98 13.41
CA ALA A 334 10.52 2.22 14.33
C ALA A 334 10.99 2.21 15.78
N GLU A 335 11.89 1.31 16.14
CA GLU A 335 12.47 1.26 17.47
C GLU A 335 13.36 2.47 17.77
N ALA A 336 14.19 2.91 16.83
CA ALA A 336 15.01 4.11 16.96
C ALA A 336 14.13 5.37 17.12
N ASP A 337 13.05 5.49 16.34
CA ASP A 337 12.11 6.62 16.42
C ASP A 337 11.39 6.66 17.78
N LEU A 338 11.04 5.50 18.34
CA LEU A 338 10.45 5.38 19.67
C LEU A 338 11.45 5.65 20.80
N ILE A 339 12.75 5.44 20.58
CA ILE A 339 13.80 5.81 21.54
C ILE A 339 14.05 7.31 21.53
N ASN A 340 14.05 7.93 20.35
CA ASN A 340 14.30 9.35 20.17
C ASN A 340 13.06 10.22 20.44
N GLY A 341 11.89 9.62 20.62
CA GLY A 341 10.64 10.36 20.78
C GLY A 341 10.27 11.17 19.53
N THR A 342 10.70 10.73 18.34
CA THR A 342 10.61 11.50 17.08
C THR A 342 9.19 12.00 16.78
N TRP A 343 8.19 11.22 17.18
CA TRP A 343 6.77 11.47 16.92
C TRP A 343 5.96 11.85 18.17
N GLU A 344 6.59 11.90 19.35
CA GLU A 344 5.93 12.31 20.58
C GLU A 344 5.84 13.83 20.61
N ARG A 345 4.61 14.36 20.69
CA ARG A 345 4.40 15.79 20.92
C ARG A 345 4.82 16.08 22.37
N PRO A 346 5.56 17.17 22.65
CA PRO A 346 5.71 17.62 24.01
C PRO A 346 4.32 17.97 24.54
N THR A 347 3.76 17.14 25.41
CA THR A 347 2.50 17.45 26.09
C THR A 347 2.79 18.60 27.05
N GLU A 348 2.22 19.77 26.79
CA GLU A 348 2.18 20.86 27.76
C GLU A 348 1.41 20.36 29.00
N GLY A 349 2.14 20.02 30.08
CA GLY A 349 1.55 19.78 31.39
C GLY A 349 1.85 18.44 32.06
N GLU A 350 2.41 17.45 31.36
CA GLU A 350 2.85 16.21 32.03
C GLU A 350 4.29 16.35 32.51
N LYS A 351 4.47 16.50 33.83
CA LYS A 351 5.79 16.34 34.46
C LYS A 351 6.34 14.97 34.02
N PRO A 352 7.51 14.91 33.38
CA PRO A 352 8.06 13.64 32.94
C PRO A 352 8.28 12.76 34.17
N TRP A 353 7.59 11.62 34.24
CA TRP A 353 7.91 10.60 35.22
C TRP A 353 9.34 10.15 34.97
N SER A 354 10.26 10.71 35.75
CA SER A 354 11.67 10.43 35.69
C SER A 354 11.93 9.03 36.25
N VAL A 355 11.97 8.03 35.36
CA VAL A 355 12.98 6.98 35.51
C VAL A 355 14.19 7.46 34.73
N ARG A 356 14.95 8.38 35.37
CA ARG A 356 16.29 8.76 34.94
C ARG A 356 17.17 7.51 35.04
N PHE A 357 17.37 6.82 33.93
CA PHE A 357 18.63 6.12 33.75
C PHE A 357 19.70 7.18 33.50
N PRO A 358 20.82 7.18 34.24
CA PRO A 358 21.93 8.09 33.99
C PRO A 358 22.70 7.59 32.77
N THR A 359 22.15 7.73 31.57
CA THR A 359 22.96 7.63 30.36
C THR A 359 23.65 8.97 30.15
N LYS A 360 24.86 9.09 30.71
CA LYS A 360 25.92 9.95 30.17
C LYS A 360 26.37 9.41 28.80
N TYR A 361 25.44 9.34 27.85
CA TYR A 361 25.75 9.23 26.44
C TYR A 361 25.17 10.49 25.83
N HIS A 362 26.06 11.33 25.28
CA HIS A 362 25.64 12.42 24.40
C HIS A 362 24.58 11.85 23.46
N PRO A 363 23.32 12.34 23.50
CA PRO A 363 22.40 11.97 22.45
C PRO A 363 23.07 12.45 21.17
N PHE A 364 23.00 11.66 20.10
CA PHE A 364 23.18 12.15 18.75
C PHE A 364 22.07 13.19 18.48
N GLY A 365 22.12 14.33 19.15
CA GLY A 365 21.36 15.54 18.89
C GLY A 365 21.98 16.26 17.71
N LEU A 366 22.15 15.56 16.59
CA LEU A 366 22.39 16.19 15.31
C LEU A 366 21.04 16.28 14.60
N SER A 367 20.23 17.28 14.99
CA SER A 367 19.34 17.93 14.02
C SER A 367 20.19 18.75 13.04
N ASN A 368 21.22 18.12 12.46
CA ASN A 368 21.90 18.67 11.32
C ASN A 368 20.97 18.42 10.16
N ARG A 369 20.05 19.37 9.93
CA ARG A 369 19.22 19.46 8.72
C ARG A 369 20.01 19.05 7.47
N LYS A 370 21.26 19.50 7.37
CA LYS A 370 22.21 19.17 6.31
C LYS A 370 22.57 17.68 6.25
N LEU A 371 22.75 17.01 7.40
CA LEU A 371 23.01 15.57 7.48
C LEU A 371 21.84 14.76 6.94
N TRP A 372 20.60 15.06 7.35
CA TRP A 372 19.43 14.33 6.86
C TRP A 372 19.18 14.53 5.36
N ILE A 373 19.40 15.74 4.86
CA ILE A 373 19.36 16.02 3.42
C ILE A 373 20.49 15.28 2.69
N ALA A 374 21.71 15.27 3.23
CA ALA A 374 22.82 14.53 2.65
C ALA A 374 22.54 13.01 2.60
N LEU A 375 22.02 12.44 3.69
CA LEU A 375 21.60 11.03 3.75
C LEU A 375 20.48 10.73 2.75
N PHE A 376 19.54 11.65 2.56
CA PHE A 376 18.51 11.52 1.53
C PHE A 376 19.13 11.49 0.13
N ILE A 377 20.04 12.42 -0.19
CA ILE A 377 20.74 12.46 -1.50
C ILE A 377 21.57 11.18 -1.72
N VAL A 378 22.27 10.69 -0.70
CA VAL A 378 23.00 9.41 -0.77
C VAL A 378 22.04 8.24 -0.98
N GLY A 379 20.89 8.24 -0.31
CA GLY A 379 19.83 7.27 -0.52
C GLY A 379 19.29 7.28 -1.95
N LEU A 380 19.03 8.47 -2.51
CA LEU A 380 18.62 8.65 -3.91
C LEU A 380 19.68 8.11 -4.88
N TYR A 381 20.95 8.36 -4.60
CA TYR A 381 22.06 7.84 -5.40
C TYR A 381 22.07 6.30 -5.40
N PHE A 382 22.08 5.64 -4.24
CA PHE A 382 22.05 4.17 -4.17
C PHE A 382 20.77 3.57 -4.76
N GLY A 383 19.63 4.24 -4.55
CA GLY A 383 18.33 3.85 -5.12
C GLY A 383 18.26 3.98 -6.64
N SER A 384 19.11 4.80 -7.25
CA SER A 384 19.19 5.00 -8.70
C SER A 384 20.13 4.02 -9.40
N ALA A 385 20.57 2.94 -8.72
CA ALA A 385 21.34 1.89 -9.35
C ALA A 385 20.50 1.20 -10.45
N PRO A 386 21.03 1.08 -11.69
CA PRO A 386 20.25 0.54 -12.80
C PRO A 386 19.99 -0.96 -12.65
N ASN A 387 18.85 -1.41 -13.17
CA ASN A 387 18.40 -2.79 -13.03
C ASN A 387 19.26 -3.75 -13.85
N THR A 388 19.68 -3.31 -15.03
CA THR A 388 20.55 -4.05 -15.92
C THR A 388 21.90 -3.35 -16.09
N GLY A 389 22.95 -4.16 -16.14
CA GLY A 389 24.26 -3.67 -16.55
C GLY A 389 24.98 -2.72 -15.59
N TYR A 390 24.54 -2.57 -14.33
CA TYR A 390 25.20 -1.64 -13.38
C TYR A 390 26.66 -1.97 -13.07
N ARG A 391 27.13 -3.18 -13.40
CA ARG A 391 28.56 -3.56 -13.43
C ARG A 391 29.38 -2.69 -14.41
N TRP A 392 28.77 -2.28 -15.52
CA TRP A 392 29.40 -1.52 -16.60
C TRP A 392 28.86 -0.09 -16.70
N THR A 393 27.92 0.30 -15.83
CA THR A 393 27.41 1.66 -15.80
C THR A 393 28.36 2.54 -14.98
N PRO A 394 28.83 3.66 -15.54
CA PRO A 394 29.53 4.70 -14.79
C PRO A 394 28.83 5.05 -13.47
N PHE A 395 29.60 5.50 -12.48
CA PHE A 395 29.16 5.77 -11.10
C PHE A 395 28.81 4.52 -10.27
N TYR A 396 28.20 3.48 -10.85
CA TYR A 396 27.76 2.29 -10.10
C TYR A 396 28.71 1.09 -10.15
N MET A 397 29.79 1.14 -10.95
CA MET A 397 30.73 0.01 -11.08
C MET A 397 31.29 -0.48 -9.74
N TRP A 398 31.50 0.41 -8.78
CA TRP A 398 32.02 0.05 -7.46
C TRP A 398 30.97 -0.65 -6.58
N THR A 399 29.67 -0.36 -6.76
CA THR A 399 28.61 -1.02 -5.99
C THR A 399 28.47 -2.49 -6.38
N TRP A 400 28.79 -2.83 -7.62
CA TRP A 400 28.90 -4.22 -8.07
C TRP A 400 29.95 -5.00 -7.26
N SER A 401 31.13 -4.41 -7.03
CA SER A 401 32.24 -5.05 -6.31
C SER A 401 31.91 -5.42 -4.85
N ILE A 402 31.01 -4.66 -4.21
CA ILE A 402 30.56 -4.92 -2.83
C ILE A 402 29.27 -5.75 -2.75
N THR A 403 28.61 -6.00 -3.89
CA THR A 403 27.36 -6.76 -3.90
C THR A 403 27.65 -8.23 -3.59
N PRO A 404 27.01 -8.83 -2.57
CA PRO A 404 27.19 -10.25 -2.29
C PRO A 404 26.73 -11.12 -3.46
N LYS A 405 27.56 -12.10 -3.86
CA LYS A 405 27.27 -13.04 -4.97
C LYS A 405 26.01 -13.91 -4.75
N THR A 406 25.46 -13.92 -3.55
CA THR A 406 24.25 -14.65 -3.16
C THR A 406 22.96 -13.99 -3.65
N TYR A 407 23.00 -12.71 -4.07
CA TYR A 407 21.83 -12.03 -4.61
C TYR A 407 21.45 -12.58 -5.98
N PRO A 408 20.22 -13.13 -6.16
CA PRO A 408 19.74 -13.57 -7.48
C PRO A 408 19.65 -12.41 -8.47
N GLU A 409 19.25 -11.25 -7.98
CA GLU A 409 19.16 -9.98 -8.72
C GLU A 409 20.11 -8.96 -8.07
N PRO A 410 21.34 -8.82 -8.57
CA PRO A 410 22.38 -8.07 -7.88
C PRO A 410 22.05 -6.57 -7.67
N HIS A 411 21.27 -5.97 -8.58
CA HIS A 411 20.85 -4.56 -8.50
C HIS A 411 20.02 -4.26 -7.25
N ARG A 412 19.36 -5.27 -6.66
CA ARG A 412 18.54 -5.09 -5.45
C ARG A 412 19.37 -4.73 -4.22
N PHE A 413 20.67 -5.09 -4.18
CA PHE A 413 21.55 -4.78 -3.04
C PHE A 413 21.71 -3.27 -2.80
N PRO A 414 22.22 -2.47 -3.77
CA PRO A 414 22.32 -1.02 -3.58
C PRO A 414 20.93 -0.37 -3.40
N GLN A 415 19.91 -0.84 -4.12
CA GLN A 415 18.53 -0.33 -3.96
C GLN A 415 17.97 -0.58 -2.55
N THR A 416 18.31 -1.71 -1.92
CA THR A 416 17.92 -2.00 -0.52
C THR A 416 18.49 -0.96 0.43
N ILE A 417 19.78 -0.62 0.27
CA ILE A 417 20.45 0.41 1.07
C ILE A 417 19.81 1.78 0.80
N GLY A 418 19.56 2.10 -0.48
CA GLY A 418 18.91 3.35 -0.89
C GLY A 418 17.54 3.53 -0.25
N ALA A 419 16.69 2.51 -0.28
CA ALA A 419 15.34 2.55 0.30
C ALA A 419 15.37 2.82 1.81
N VAL A 420 16.25 2.13 2.56
CA VAL A 420 16.39 2.34 4.01
C VAL A 420 16.83 3.78 4.31
N LEU A 421 17.84 4.30 3.59
CA LEU A 421 18.32 5.67 3.78
C LEU A 421 17.27 6.73 3.43
N ILE A 422 16.49 6.52 2.36
CA ILE A 422 15.40 7.41 1.94
C ILE A 422 14.32 7.49 3.03
N VAL A 423 13.81 6.34 3.50
CA VAL A 423 12.75 6.36 4.53
C VAL A 423 13.28 6.91 5.85
N PHE A 424 14.52 6.56 6.23
CA PHE A 424 15.11 7.02 7.49
C PHE A 424 15.34 8.54 7.52
N SER A 425 15.81 9.11 6.41
CA SER A 425 15.98 10.56 6.28
C SER A 425 14.64 11.31 6.25
N ILE A 426 13.59 10.73 5.65
CA ILE A 426 12.24 11.30 5.67
C ILE A 426 11.68 11.34 7.10
N ASN A 427 11.85 10.29 7.90
CA ASN A 427 11.37 10.26 9.28
C ASN A 427 11.99 11.38 10.14
N HIS A 428 13.23 11.76 9.88
CA HIS A 428 13.98 12.72 10.70
C HIS A 428 14.06 14.14 10.13
N SER A 429 13.52 14.40 8.93
CA SER A 429 13.60 15.70 8.27
C SER A 429 12.23 16.29 7.93
N LYS A 430 11.79 17.29 8.70
CA LYS A 430 10.54 18.03 8.45
C LYS A 430 10.49 18.70 7.06
N ASP A 431 11.64 19.10 6.51
CA ASP A 431 11.66 19.74 5.19
C ASP A 431 11.38 18.76 4.06
N ILE A 432 11.90 17.54 4.17
CA ILE A 432 11.62 16.48 3.20
C ILE A 432 10.18 16.01 3.37
N GLN A 433 9.69 15.90 4.61
CA GLN A 433 8.29 15.55 4.89
C GLN A 433 7.28 16.48 4.21
N LYS A 434 7.58 17.80 4.11
CA LYS A 434 6.68 18.77 3.43
C LYS A 434 6.37 18.36 1.98
N LEU A 435 7.28 17.68 1.28
CA LEU A 435 7.04 17.19 -0.07
C LEU A 435 5.94 16.11 -0.10
N PHE A 436 5.82 15.34 0.98
CA PHE A 436 4.91 14.20 1.07
C PHE A 436 3.63 14.48 1.89
N THR A 437 3.53 15.61 2.60
CA THR A 437 2.34 15.98 3.37
C THR A 437 1.35 16.89 2.62
N ASN A 438 1.61 17.23 1.35
CA ASN A 438 0.70 18.05 0.56
C ASN A 438 -0.59 17.26 0.17
N PRO A 439 -1.70 17.94 -0.20
CA PRO A 439 -2.97 17.28 -0.50
C PRO A 439 -2.90 16.22 -1.60
N ILE A 440 -2.10 16.45 -2.64
CA ILE A 440 -1.92 15.50 -3.75
C ILE A 440 -1.23 14.23 -3.24
N SER A 441 -0.15 14.38 -2.48
CA SER A 441 0.57 13.27 -1.86
C SER A 441 -0.35 12.46 -0.93
N GLN A 442 -1.17 13.13 -0.13
CA GLN A 442 -2.12 12.46 0.77
C GLN A 442 -3.22 11.72 0.00
N TYR A 443 -3.71 12.29 -1.11
CA TYR A 443 -4.66 11.61 -1.98
C TYR A 443 -4.06 10.34 -2.61
N LEU A 444 -2.87 10.46 -3.22
CA LEU A 444 -2.15 9.33 -3.78
C LEU A 444 -1.87 8.26 -2.72
N GLY A 445 -1.55 8.67 -1.49
CA GLY A 445 -1.34 7.76 -0.36
C GLY A 445 -2.58 6.95 -0.01
N LYS A 446 -3.78 7.58 0.00
CA LYS A 446 -5.06 6.92 0.29
C LYS A 446 -5.39 5.81 -0.72
N ILE A 447 -5.22 6.09 -2.01
CA ILE A 447 -5.57 5.13 -3.08
C ILE A 447 -4.41 4.21 -3.48
N SER A 448 -3.22 4.38 -2.89
CA SER A 448 -1.97 3.73 -3.31
C SER A 448 -2.10 2.22 -3.55
N PHE A 449 -2.66 1.49 -2.60
CA PHE A 449 -2.80 0.02 -2.69
C PHE A 449 -3.75 -0.39 -3.82
N ALA A 450 -4.92 0.24 -3.93
CA ALA A 450 -5.87 -0.01 -5.00
C ALA A 450 -5.30 0.35 -6.38
N PHE A 451 -4.65 1.51 -6.50
CA PHE A 451 -3.96 1.95 -7.71
C PHE A 451 -2.86 0.97 -8.13
N TYR A 452 -2.09 0.44 -7.16
CA TYR A 452 -1.11 -0.61 -7.41
C TYR A 452 -1.75 -1.90 -7.97
N ILE A 453 -2.93 -2.30 -7.52
CA ILE A 453 -3.59 -3.50 -8.06
C ILE A 453 -4.08 -3.27 -9.49
N VAL A 454 -4.69 -2.13 -9.78
CA VAL A 454 -5.39 -1.92 -11.07
C VAL A 454 -4.49 -1.47 -12.22
N HIS A 455 -3.33 -0.85 -11.92
CA HIS A 455 -2.53 -0.21 -12.98
C HIS A 455 -2.02 -1.21 -14.03
N GLY A 456 -1.51 -2.37 -13.62
CA GLY A 456 -1.00 -3.41 -14.52
C GLY A 456 -2.06 -3.92 -15.51
N PRO A 457 -3.20 -4.43 -15.02
CA PRO A 457 -4.30 -4.86 -15.89
C PRO A 457 -4.78 -3.79 -16.88
N ILE A 458 -4.86 -2.53 -16.45
CA ILE A 458 -5.26 -1.43 -17.34
C ILE A 458 -4.17 -1.16 -18.40
N LEU A 459 -2.89 -1.21 -18.02
CA LEU A 459 -1.80 -1.09 -18.97
C LEU A 459 -1.77 -2.25 -19.98
N HIS A 460 -1.95 -3.49 -19.53
CA HIS A 460 -1.98 -4.70 -20.38
C HIS A 460 -3.19 -4.78 -21.31
N SER A 461 -4.33 -4.23 -20.90
CA SER A 461 -5.52 -4.17 -21.77
C SER A 461 -5.50 -2.91 -22.64
N LEU A 462 -5.68 -1.74 -22.04
CA LEU A 462 -5.80 -0.48 -22.75
C LEU A 462 -4.46 0.03 -23.27
N GLY A 463 -3.41 0.04 -22.44
CA GLY A 463 -2.11 0.61 -22.82
C GLY A 463 -1.53 -0.03 -24.08
N TYR A 464 -1.47 -1.37 -24.11
CA TYR A 464 -1.00 -2.15 -25.25
C TYR A 464 -1.86 -1.93 -26.50
N SER A 465 -3.17 -1.69 -26.32
CA SER A 465 -4.08 -1.40 -27.43
C SER A 465 -3.95 0.03 -27.95
N LEU A 466 -3.69 0.97 -27.07
CA LEU A 466 -3.72 2.40 -27.38
C LEU A 466 -2.43 2.87 -28.05
N MET A 467 -1.27 2.43 -27.55
CA MET A 467 0.03 2.95 -27.98
C MET A 467 0.37 2.73 -29.47
N PRO A 468 0.11 1.54 -30.06
CA PRO A 468 0.30 1.36 -31.50
C PRO A 468 -0.53 2.33 -32.34
N ASN A 469 -1.77 2.59 -31.94
CA ASN A 469 -2.68 3.49 -32.65
C ASN A 469 -2.24 4.95 -32.54
N ILE A 470 -1.79 5.39 -31.35
CA ILE A 470 -1.22 6.73 -31.16
C ILE A 470 -0.03 6.95 -32.11
N TRP A 471 0.90 6.00 -32.13
CA TRP A 471 2.09 6.12 -32.97
C TRP A 471 1.82 5.89 -34.47
N ALA A 472 0.74 5.21 -34.83
CA ALA A 472 0.30 5.12 -36.22
C ALA A 472 -0.14 6.51 -36.76
N VAL A 473 -0.71 7.36 -35.90
CA VAL A 473 -1.14 8.72 -36.27
C VAL A 473 0.01 9.72 -36.21
N ILE A 474 0.80 9.71 -35.15
CA ILE A 474 1.86 10.72 -34.91
C ILE A 474 3.14 10.39 -35.68
N GLY A 475 3.40 9.10 -35.91
CA GLY A 475 4.67 8.58 -36.40
C GLY A 475 5.65 8.20 -35.29
N LYS A 476 6.72 7.48 -35.67
CA LYS A 476 7.84 7.07 -34.80
C LYS A 476 9.21 7.46 -35.37
N ALA A 477 9.24 8.27 -36.44
CA ALA A 477 10.46 8.50 -37.22
C ALA A 477 11.45 9.45 -36.51
N SER A 478 10.94 10.40 -35.73
CA SER A 478 11.74 11.32 -34.93
C SER A 478 11.59 11.06 -33.44
N ASP A 479 12.63 11.40 -32.66
CA ASP A 479 12.59 11.33 -31.19
C ASP A 479 11.45 12.18 -30.61
N PHE A 480 11.13 13.32 -31.24
CA PHE A 480 10.02 14.17 -30.82
C PHE A 480 8.68 13.46 -30.99
N GLN A 481 8.40 12.87 -32.16
CA GLN A 481 7.17 12.11 -32.40
C GLN A 481 7.03 10.93 -31.44
N TYR A 482 8.14 10.23 -31.17
CA TYR A 482 8.16 9.10 -30.26
C TYR A 482 7.82 9.53 -28.82
N CYS A 483 8.47 10.58 -28.31
CA CYS A 483 8.18 11.18 -27.00
C CYS A 483 6.77 11.78 -26.90
N LEU A 484 6.27 12.40 -27.97
CA LEU A 484 4.91 12.93 -28.01
C LEU A 484 3.87 11.82 -27.90
N GLY A 485 4.09 10.69 -28.57
CA GLY A 485 3.23 9.52 -28.44
C GLY A 485 3.21 8.98 -27.00
N PHE A 486 4.36 8.94 -26.32
CA PHE A 486 4.40 8.59 -24.89
C PHE A 486 3.61 9.56 -24.03
N LEU A 487 3.77 10.86 -24.26
CA LEU A 487 3.06 11.88 -23.49
C LEU A 487 1.55 11.73 -23.62
N ILE A 488 1.05 11.51 -24.85
CA ILE A 488 -0.38 11.33 -25.11
C ILE A 488 -0.89 10.03 -24.46
N GLY A 489 -0.16 8.93 -24.63
CA GLY A 489 -0.51 7.66 -23.98
C GLY A 489 -0.55 7.78 -22.46
N TRP A 490 0.44 8.45 -21.87
CA TRP A 490 0.52 8.70 -20.42
C TRP A 490 -0.63 9.58 -19.93
N LEU A 491 -0.97 10.64 -20.67
CA LEU A 491 -2.09 11.55 -20.37
C LEU A 491 -3.46 10.84 -20.43
N ILE A 492 -3.58 9.74 -21.15
CA ILE A 492 -4.81 8.93 -21.21
C ILE A 492 -4.78 7.83 -20.13
N CYS A 493 -3.69 7.06 -20.04
CA CYS A 493 -3.59 5.93 -19.13
C CYS A 493 -3.54 6.35 -17.66
N LEU A 494 -2.79 7.42 -17.30
CA LEU A 494 -2.64 7.80 -15.90
C LEU A 494 -3.98 8.22 -15.26
N PRO A 495 -4.76 9.17 -15.83
CA PRO A 495 -6.04 9.55 -15.24
C PRO A 495 -7.01 8.38 -15.13
N LEU A 496 -7.03 7.48 -16.12
CA LEU A 496 -7.88 6.30 -16.08
C LEU A 496 -7.46 5.33 -14.97
N CYS A 497 -6.17 5.08 -14.80
CA CYS A 497 -5.69 4.23 -13.71
C CYS A 497 -5.94 4.88 -12.34
N LEU A 498 -5.79 6.20 -12.19
CA LEU A 498 -6.13 6.91 -10.96
C LEU A 498 -7.63 6.83 -10.66
N TRP A 499 -8.48 7.04 -11.66
CA TRP A 499 -9.93 6.90 -11.55
C TRP A 499 -10.35 5.47 -11.16
N ALA A 500 -9.84 4.47 -11.85
CA ALA A 500 -10.12 3.07 -11.54
C ALA A 500 -9.59 2.69 -10.15
N GLY A 501 -8.42 3.22 -9.75
CA GLY A 501 -7.84 3.03 -8.43
C GLY A 501 -8.69 3.63 -7.32
N ASP A 502 -9.25 4.83 -7.53
CA ASP A 502 -10.17 5.49 -6.61
C ASP A 502 -11.48 4.70 -6.43
N ILE A 503 -12.06 4.19 -7.51
CA ILE A 503 -13.23 3.32 -7.46
C ILE A 503 -12.90 2.02 -6.72
N TYR A 504 -11.81 1.37 -7.09
CA TYR A 504 -11.40 0.10 -6.51
C TYR A 504 -11.10 0.24 -5.00
N TRP A 505 -10.49 1.35 -4.60
CA TRP A 505 -10.25 1.68 -3.20
C TRP A 505 -11.55 1.73 -2.38
N ARG A 506 -12.58 2.41 -2.90
CA ARG A 506 -13.89 2.54 -2.23
C ARG A 506 -14.70 1.25 -2.27
N ALA A 507 -14.68 0.55 -3.40
CA ALA A 507 -15.56 -0.59 -3.66
C ALA A 507 -15.00 -1.92 -3.15
N VAL A 508 -13.67 -2.07 -3.08
CA VAL A 508 -13.02 -3.35 -2.75
C VAL A 508 -12.09 -3.22 -1.55
N ASP A 509 -11.16 -2.27 -1.57
CA ASP A 509 -10.11 -2.17 -0.54
C ASP A 509 -10.70 -1.87 0.86
N ILE A 510 -11.44 -0.77 1.01
CA ILE A 510 -12.07 -0.40 2.29
C ILE A 510 -13.01 -1.52 2.81
N PRO A 511 -13.94 -2.06 1.99
CA PRO A 511 -14.78 -3.17 2.43
C PRO A 511 -14.00 -4.42 2.83
N SER A 512 -12.87 -4.74 2.17
CA SER A 512 -12.03 -5.88 2.54
C SER A 512 -11.40 -5.70 3.92
N VAL A 513 -11.00 -4.48 4.28
CA VAL A 513 -10.49 -4.18 5.62
C VAL A 513 -11.60 -4.27 6.68
N LYS A 514 -12.81 -3.75 6.37
CA LYS A 514 -13.99 -3.85 7.24
C LYS A 514 -14.39 -5.32 7.44
N PHE A 515 -14.39 -6.12 6.37
CA PHE A 515 -14.67 -7.56 6.41
C PHE A 515 -13.65 -8.32 7.26
N ALA A 516 -12.34 -8.07 7.10
CA ALA A 516 -11.31 -8.71 7.91
C ALA A 516 -11.49 -8.45 9.42
N ARG A 517 -11.92 -7.24 9.80
CA ARG A 517 -12.27 -6.90 11.19
C ARG A 517 -13.53 -7.61 11.65
N TRP A 518 -14.58 -7.62 10.83
CA TRP A 518 -15.82 -8.32 11.16
C TRP A 518 -15.60 -9.83 11.37
N VAL A 519 -14.79 -10.47 10.52
CA VAL A 519 -14.44 -11.89 10.68
C VAL A 519 -13.71 -12.09 12.00
N GLU A 520 -12.72 -11.26 12.30
CA GLU A 520 -11.98 -11.31 13.55
C GLU A 520 -12.89 -11.18 14.78
N ASP A 521 -13.79 -10.19 14.79
CA ASP A 521 -14.73 -9.97 15.90
C ASP A 521 -15.67 -11.15 16.13
N LYS A 522 -15.95 -11.95 15.08
CA LYS A 522 -16.77 -13.15 15.14
C LYS A 522 -16.01 -14.39 15.57
N VAL A 523 -14.71 -14.49 15.27
CA VAL A 523 -13.91 -15.70 15.52
C VAL A 523 -13.01 -15.60 16.75
N ILE A 524 -12.62 -14.39 17.17
CA ILE A 524 -11.76 -14.20 18.34
C ILE A 524 -12.60 -14.24 19.61
N VAL A 525 -12.21 -15.13 20.53
CA VAL A 525 -12.75 -15.16 21.89
C VAL A 525 -12.35 -13.88 22.59
N LYS A 526 -13.32 -13.01 22.86
CA LYS A 526 -13.10 -11.82 23.69
C LYS A 526 -12.73 -12.30 25.09
N ALA A 527 -11.60 -11.81 25.61
CA ALA A 527 -11.24 -12.06 27.00
C ALA A 527 -12.41 -11.60 27.88
N THR A 528 -12.90 -12.51 28.73
CA THR A 528 -13.89 -12.21 29.76
C THR A 528 -13.30 -11.17 30.71
N GLY A 529 -13.53 -9.90 30.41
CA GLY A 529 -13.38 -8.84 31.39
C GLY A 529 -14.35 -9.13 32.51
N LYS A 530 -13.82 -9.27 33.73
CA LYS A 530 -14.57 -9.35 35.00
C LYS A 530 -15.87 -8.55 34.88
N GLU A 531 -17.00 -9.25 34.89
CA GLU A 531 -18.24 -8.65 35.36
C GLU A 531 -17.92 -8.04 36.71
N ASN A 532 -17.96 -6.71 36.81
CA ASN A 532 -18.00 -6.05 38.10
C ASN A 532 -19.23 -6.63 38.80
N GLY A 533 -18.97 -7.49 39.78
CA GLY A 533 -19.98 -8.07 40.64
C GLY A 533 -20.73 -6.95 41.34
N SER A 534 -21.86 -6.55 40.77
CA SER A 534 -23.02 -6.06 41.51
C SER A 534 -23.61 -7.27 42.25
N ALA A 535 -22.85 -7.82 43.19
CA ALA A 535 -23.40 -8.67 44.24
C ALA A 535 -24.17 -7.74 45.17
N ASN A 536 -25.45 -7.59 44.85
CA ASN A 536 -26.42 -6.89 45.65
C ASN A 536 -26.45 -7.54 47.04
N SER A 537 -25.82 -6.90 48.02
CA SER A 537 -25.91 -7.28 49.42
C SER A 537 -27.33 -7.02 49.90
N ARG A 538 -28.19 -8.03 49.85
CA ARG A 538 -29.34 -8.11 50.76
C ARG A 538 -28.79 -8.36 52.16
N ARG A 539 -28.68 -7.30 52.95
CA ARG A 539 -28.80 -7.35 54.41
C ARG A 539 -29.53 -6.09 54.87
N GLU A 540 -30.61 -6.38 55.60
CA GLU A 540 -31.47 -5.53 56.44
C GLU A 540 -32.53 -4.69 55.73
#